data_AF-B9L6F7-F1
#
_entry.id   AF-B9L6F7-F1
#
_cell.length_a   1.000
_cell.length_b   1.000
_cell.length_c   1.000
_cell.angle_alpha   90.00
_cell.angle_beta   90.00
_cell.angle_gamma   90.00
#
_symmetry.space_group_name_H-M   'P 1'
#
loop_
_entity.id
_entity.type
_entity.pdbx_description
1 polymer ?
#
loop_
_entity_poly.entity_id
_entity_poly.type
_entity_poly.pdbx_seq_one_letter_code
_entity_poly.pdbx_strand_id
1 'polypeptide(L)'
;MIPYFTILHWLDIVFFLVLFIFLVIISIKAAGNSTKLLLSMIFASFLVTAFGAGLGLVILEKYTKKAKLINVKQRRVLINETLVLKGRVKNIGKFKINYCKLEIKLVNNGWGGKFTKGSFFKPGGLSIFGSKDKQQAKPNTVKATRIIIKDGLLPGEVKDFSAIIPYPPYFKNTYLNYKLYCH
;
A
#
# COMPACT_ATOMS: atom_id res chain seq x y z
N MET A 1 7.99 -3.66 -11.49
CA MET A 1 8.89 -2.67 -10.85
C MET A 1 9.38 -3.27 -9.56
N ILE A 2 10.70 -3.44 -9.43
CA ILE A 2 11.34 -4.09 -8.28
C ILE A 2 11.57 -3.02 -7.19
N PRO A 3 11.22 -3.29 -5.91
CA PRO A 3 11.51 -2.36 -4.82
C PRO A 3 13.01 -2.17 -4.67
N TYR A 4 13.45 -0.93 -4.44
CA TYR A 4 14.86 -0.65 -4.19
C TYR A 4 15.21 -0.97 -2.74
N PHE A 5 16.19 -1.85 -2.56
CA PHE A 5 16.76 -2.15 -1.26
C PHE A 5 17.87 -1.15 -0.93
N THR A 6 17.68 -0.43 0.17
CA THR A 6 18.74 0.42 0.75
C THR A 6 19.72 -0.43 1.55
N ILE A 7 20.84 0.17 1.96
CA ILE A 7 21.83 -0.47 2.85
C ILE A 7 21.19 -1.10 4.10
N LEU A 8 20.13 -0.49 4.63
CA LEU A 8 19.43 -0.97 5.83
C LEU A 8 18.69 -2.28 5.59
N HIS A 9 18.18 -2.50 4.37
CA HIS A 9 17.49 -3.75 4.03
C HIS A 9 18.48 -4.91 3.94
N TRP A 10 19.68 -4.65 3.39
CA TRP A 10 20.76 -5.64 3.39
C TRP A 10 21.25 -5.96 4.79
N LEU A 11 21.36 -4.95 5.65
CA LEU A 11 21.75 -5.15 7.06
C LEU A 11 20.72 -6.00 7.81
N ASP A 12 19.42 -5.78 7.59
CA ASP A 12 18.34 -6.59 8.16
C ASP A 12 18.42 -8.06 7.71
N ILE A 13 18.61 -8.30 6.41
CA ILE A 13 18.78 -9.66 5.87
C ILE A 13 20.00 -10.35 6.49
N VAL A 14 21.14 -9.65 6.56
CA VAL A 14 22.37 -10.20 7.17
C VAL A 14 22.17 -10.50 8.65
N PHE A 15 21.51 -9.61 9.39
CA PHE A 15 21.19 -9.81 10.80
C PHE A 15 20.37 -11.09 11.03
N PHE A 16 19.28 -11.27 10.29
CA PHE A 16 18.44 -12.46 10.41
C PHE A 16 19.12 -13.74 9.89
N LEU A 17 20.00 -13.63 8.90
CA LEU A 17 20.79 -14.76 8.40
C LEU A 17 21.80 -15.24 9.46
N VAL A 18 22.51 -14.33 10.12
CA VAL A 18 23.41 -14.66 11.23
C VAL A 18 22.64 -15.26 12.39
N LEU A 19 21.47 -14.70 12.74
CA LEU A 19 20.61 -15.24 13.79
C LEU A 19 20.13 -16.66 13.44
N PHE A 20 19.78 -16.93 12.18
CA PHE A 20 19.38 -18.27 11.74
C PHE A 20 20.53 -19.28 11.89
N ILE A 21 21.75 -18.94 11.44
CA ILE A 21 22.92 -19.80 11.59
C ILE A 21 23.17 -20.11 13.08
N PHE A 22 23.09 -19.10 13.94
CA PHE A 22 23.24 -19.27 15.38
C PHE A 22 22.20 -20.24 15.97
N LEU A 23 20.93 -20.10 15.58
CA LEU A 23 19.85 -21.01 16.02
C LEU A 23 20.04 -22.44 15.49
N VAL A 24 20.56 -22.61 14.27
CA VAL A 24 20.89 -23.93 13.72
C VAL A 24 22.00 -24.60 14.53
N ILE A 25 23.05 -23.86 14.90
CA ILE A 25 24.15 -24.38 15.75
C ILE A 25 23.60 -24.83 17.10
N ILE A 26 22.73 -24.04 17.73
CA ILE A 26 22.05 -24.42 18.99
C ILE A 26 21.19 -25.67 18.78
N SER A 27 20.44 -25.74 17.68
CA SER A 27 19.56 -26.88 17.38
C SER A 27 20.35 -28.18 17.21
N ILE A 28 21.51 -28.14 16.55
CA ILE A 28 22.41 -29.29 16.42
C ILE A 28 22.90 -29.75 17.80
N LYS A 29 23.34 -28.80 18.65
CA LYS A 29 23.81 -29.11 20.00
C LYS A 29 22.70 -29.67 20.90
N ALA A 30 21.47 -29.19 20.75
CA ALA A 30 20.33 -29.58 21.57
C ALA A 30 19.69 -30.91 21.13
N ALA A 31 19.64 -31.20 19.83
CA ALA A 31 18.96 -32.39 19.31
C ALA A 31 19.77 -33.69 19.51
N GLY A 32 21.08 -33.61 19.71
CA GLY A 32 21.96 -34.77 19.82
C GLY A 32 21.81 -35.70 18.61
N ASN A 33 21.50 -36.99 18.85
CA ASN A 33 21.31 -37.99 17.79
C ASN A 33 19.88 -38.04 17.20
N SER A 34 18.96 -37.20 17.70
CA SER A 34 17.53 -37.28 17.35
C SER A 34 17.22 -36.47 16.09
N THR A 35 17.27 -37.12 14.92
CA THR A 35 17.06 -36.47 13.61
C THR A 35 15.70 -35.78 13.47
N LYS A 36 14.63 -36.38 14.03
CA LYS A 36 13.28 -35.79 14.02
C LYS A 36 13.20 -34.48 14.83
N LEU A 37 13.88 -34.42 15.97
CA LEU A 37 13.94 -33.21 16.81
C LEU A 37 14.80 -32.13 16.16
N LEU A 38 15.94 -32.51 15.55
CA LEU A 38 16.79 -31.59 14.82
C LEU A 38 16.02 -30.92 13.68
N LEU A 39 15.27 -31.69 12.88
CA LEU A 39 14.50 -31.15 11.77
C LEU A 39 13.40 -30.20 12.23
N SER A 40 12.69 -30.53 13.32
CA SER A 40 11.64 -29.64 13.84
C SER A 40 12.20 -28.33 14.38
N MET A 41 13.34 -28.36 15.06
CA MET A 41 14.01 -27.17 15.59
C MET A 41 14.57 -26.26 14.49
N ILE A 42 15.19 -26.82 13.45
CA ILE A 42 15.66 -26.06 12.29
C ILE A 42 14.47 -25.43 11.55
N PHE A 43 13.40 -26.19 11.35
CA PHE A 43 12.20 -25.68 10.71
C PHE A 43 11.56 -24.52 11.50
N ALA A 44 11.45 -24.66 12.83
CA ALA A 44 10.96 -23.57 13.69
C ALA A 44 11.86 -22.33 13.61
N SER A 45 13.19 -22.53 13.64
CA SER A 45 14.18 -21.44 13.53
C SER A 45 14.08 -20.72 12.18
N PHE A 46 13.89 -21.47 11.09
CA PHE A 46 13.67 -20.91 9.76
C PHE A 46 12.39 -20.07 9.73
N LEU A 47 11.30 -20.58 10.30
CA LEU A 47 10.01 -19.89 10.30
C LEU A 47 10.08 -18.56 11.06
N VAL A 48 10.72 -18.56 12.25
CA VAL A 48 10.90 -17.34 13.06
C VAL A 48 11.79 -16.32 12.35
N THR A 49 12.92 -16.74 11.82
CA THR A 49 13.88 -15.83 11.16
C THR A 49 13.37 -15.30 9.83
N ALA A 50 12.74 -16.15 9.00
CA ALA A 50 12.13 -15.73 7.74
C ALA A 50 10.96 -14.76 7.95
N PHE A 51 10.09 -15.04 8.93
CA PHE A 51 8.98 -14.14 9.25
C PHE A 51 9.49 -12.82 9.85
N GLY A 52 10.49 -12.89 10.73
CA GLY A 52 11.16 -11.71 11.29
C GLY A 52 11.76 -10.81 10.21
N ALA A 53 12.54 -11.38 9.29
CA ALA A 53 13.12 -10.66 8.16
C ALA A 53 12.04 -10.07 7.24
N GLY A 54 10.99 -10.84 6.93
CA GLY A 54 9.87 -10.36 6.11
C GLY A 54 9.19 -9.13 6.72
N LEU A 55 8.92 -9.15 8.03
CA LEU A 55 8.36 -7.99 8.74
C LEU A 55 9.36 -6.84 8.83
N GLY A 56 10.64 -7.13 9.07
CA GLY A 56 11.73 -6.15 9.12
C GLY A 56 11.80 -5.33 7.84
N LEU A 57 11.80 -5.99 6.68
CA LEU A 57 11.80 -5.34 5.37
C LEU A 57 10.57 -4.43 5.16
N VAL A 58 9.36 -4.88 5.51
CA VAL A 58 8.13 -4.08 5.38
C VAL A 58 8.17 -2.84 6.27
N ILE A 59 8.65 -2.99 7.50
CA ILE A 59 8.80 -1.90 8.46
C ILE A 59 9.85 -0.90 7.94
N LEU A 60 11.03 -1.39 7.54
CA LEU A 60 12.10 -0.56 6.98
C LEU A 60 11.62 0.22 5.77
N GLU A 61 10.89 -0.39 4.86
CA GLU A 61 10.35 0.30 3.70
C GLU A 61 9.45 1.48 4.11
N LYS A 62 8.55 1.27 5.08
CA LYS A 62 7.65 2.31 5.60
C LYS A 62 8.39 3.46 6.30
N TYR A 63 9.49 3.17 7.00
CA TYR A 63 10.25 4.19 7.74
C TYR A 63 11.33 4.90 6.91
N THR A 64 11.87 4.26 5.88
CA THR A 64 12.93 4.82 5.03
C THR A 64 12.36 5.68 3.89
N LYS A 65 11.23 5.26 3.30
CA LYS A 65 10.65 5.89 2.10
C LYS A 65 9.50 6.82 2.45
N LYS A 66 9.83 7.97 3.05
CA LYS A 66 8.84 8.97 3.48
C LYS A 66 8.71 10.11 2.48
N ALA A 67 7.52 10.29 1.92
CA ALA A 67 7.20 11.43 1.06
C ALA A 67 5.90 12.11 1.52
N LYS A 68 5.78 13.41 1.21
CA LYS A 68 4.61 14.21 1.53
C LYS A 68 4.09 14.91 0.28
N LEU A 69 2.77 14.95 0.15
CA LEU A 69 2.08 15.76 -0.85
C LEU A 69 2.00 17.22 -0.37
N ILE A 70 2.33 18.16 -1.25
CA ILE A 70 2.34 19.59 -0.99
C ILE A 70 1.51 20.29 -2.07
N ASN A 71 0.75 21.32 -1.68
CA ASN A 71 -0.04 22.17 -2.58
C ASN A 71 -0.94 21.38 -3.54
N VAL A 72 -1.64 20.38 -3.00
CA VAL A 72 -2.59 19.58 -3.78
C VAL A 72 -3.80 20.44 -4.14
N LYS A 73 -4.05 20.62 -5.42
CA LYS A 73 -5.21 21.32 -5.98
C LYS A 73 -6.02 20.36 -6.84
N GLN A 74 -7.33 20.44 -6.72
CA GLN A 74 -8.26 19.68 -7.53
C GLN A 74 -8.95 20.61 -8.54
N ARG A 75 -9.08 20.15 -9.78
CA ARG A 75 -9.84 20.84 -10.83
C ARG A 75 -10.74 19.84 -11.55
N ARG A 76 -12.04 20.12 -11.56
CA ARG A 76 -13.00 19.36 -12.38
C ARG A 76 -13.00 19.91 -13.80
N VAL A 77 -12.92 19.01 -14.78
CA VAL A 77 -13.09 19.32 -16.20
C VAL A 77 -14.42 18.72 -16.61
N LEU A 78 -15.44 19.59 -16.73
CA LEU A 78 -16.82 19.18 -17.01
C LEU A 78 -16.97 18.57 -18.41
N ILE A 79 -16.27 19.14 -19.41
CA ILE A 79 -16.33 18.70 -20.81
C ILE A 79 -15.95 17.22 -20.96
N ASN A 80 -14.94 16.78 -20.21
CA ASN A 80 -14.40 15.42 -20.28
C ASN A 80 -14.84 14.54 -19.10
N GLU A 81 -15.74 15.03 -18.24
CA GLU A 81 -16.17 14.34 -17.01
C GLU A 81 -14.99 13.77 -16.18
N THR A 82 -13.94 14.57 -16.00
CA THR A 82 -12.73 14.15 -15.27
C THR A 82 -12.41 15.08 -14.12
N LEU A 83 -11.74 14.54 -13.11
CA LEU A 83 -11.09 15.31 -12.06
C LEU A 83 -9.58 15.23 -12.25
N VAL A 84 -8.96 16.40 -12.36
CA VAL A 84 -7.51 16.55 -12.45
C VAL A 84 -6.99 16.95 -11.08
N LEU A 85 -6.18 16.10 -10.47
CA LEU A 85 -5.49 16.36 -9.22
C LEU A 85 -4.05 16.75 -9.53
N LYS A 86 -3.68 17.99 -9.24
CA LYS A 86 -2.32 18.50 -9.42
C LYS A 86 -1.70 18.79 -8.07
N GLY A 87 -0.40 18.63 -7.94
CA GLY A 87 0.31 18.98 -6.72
C GLY A 87 1.78 18.66 -6.85
N ARG A 88 2.46 18.65 -5.71
CA ARG A 88 3.90 18.35 -5.64
C ARG A 88 4.15 17.25 -4.64
N VAL A 89 5.10 16.38 -4.92
CA VAL A 89 5.59 15.36 -3.99
C VAL A 89 6.98 15.76 -3.54
N LYS A 90 7.15 15.88 -2.22
CA LYS A 90 8.46 16.14 -1.60
C LYS A 90 8.93 14.90 -0.87
N ASN A 91 10.18 14.49 -1.12
CA ASN A 91 10.84 13.50 -0.30
C ASN A 91 11.26 14.15 1.03
N ILE A 92 10.68 13.70 2.13
CA ILE A 92 11.01 14.16 3.49
C ILE A 92 11.91 13.14 4.22
N GLY A 93 12.16 11.99 3.60
CA GLY A 93 13.07 10.97 4.09
C GLY A 93 14.53 11.28 3.77
N LYS A 94 15.42 10.46 4.32
CA LYS A 94 16.87 10.51 4.08
C LYS A 94 17.32 9.64 2.91
N PHE A 95 16.42 8.84 2.34
CA PHE A 95 16.73 7.86 1.30
C PHE A 95 16.05 8.22 -0.02
N LYS A 96 16.67 7.84 -1.13
CA LYS A 96 16.08 7.94 -2.47
C LYS A 96 14.84 7.04 -2.55
N ILE A 97 13.76 7.60 -3.10
CA ILE A 97 12.54 6.88 -3.44
C ILE A 97 12.59 6.60 -4.94
N ASN A 98 12.13 5.43 -5.41
CA ASN A 98 12.16 5.09 -6.83
C ASN A 98 10.85 5.46 -7.53
N TYR A 99 9.72 5.15 -6.91
CA TYR A 99 8.44 5.48 -7.50
C TYR A 99 7.40 5.80 -6.43
N CYS A 100 6.42 6.61 -6.82
CA CYS A 100 5.28 6.91 -5.97
C CYS A 100 3.97 6.65 -6.73
N LYS A 101 3.03 6.02 -6.04
CA LYS A 101 1.67 5.76 -6.46
C LYS A 101 0.73 6.61 -5.63
N LEU A 102 -0.22 7.24 -6.30
CA LEU A 102 -1.31 7.97 -5.69
C LEU A 102 -2.58 7.17 -5.88
N GLU A 103 -3.13 6.68 -4.78
CA GLU A 103 -4.48 6.12 -4.76
C GLU A 103 -5.45 7.27 -4.52
N ILE A 104 -6.41 7.43 -5.42
CA ILE A 104 -7.45 8.45 -5.32
C ILE A 104 -8.80 7.75 -5.23
N LYS A 105 -9.57 8.12 -4.21
CA LYS A 105 -10.90 7.60 -3.93
C LYS A 105 -11.91 8.73 -3.95
N LEU A 106 -12.89 8.64 -4.84
CA LEU A 106 -14.06 9.50 -4.87
C LEU A 106 -15.23 8.76 -4.22
N VAL A 107 -15.94 9.43 -3.31
CA VAL A 107 -17.15 8.90 -2.67
C VAL A 107 -18.29 9.88 -2.92
N ASN A 108 -19.40 9.37 -3.44
CA ASN A 108 -20.62 10.13 -3.67
C ASN A 108 -21.44 10.26 -2.36
N ASN A 109 -21.98 11.45 -2.09
CA ASN A 109 -22.60 11.84 -0.82
C ASN A 109 -21.69 11.61 0.41
N GLY A 110 -20.58 12.34 0.46
CA GLY A 110 -19.67 12.34 1.62
C GLY A 110 -20.27 12.96 2.90
N TRP A 111 -19.41 13.16 3.90
CA TRP A 111 -19.76 13.68 5.24
C TRP A 111 -20.78 14.84 5.18
N GLY A 112 -22.01 14.61 5.66
CA GLY A 112 -23.08 15.61 5.72
C GLY A 112 -24.28 15.38 4.78
N GLY A 113 -24.25 14.38 3.89
CA GLY A 113 -25.45 13.97 3.15
C GLY A 113 -26.44 13.21 4.03
N LYS A 114 -27.75 13.50 3.92
CA LYS A 114 -28.81 12.64 4.49
C LYS A 114 -28.62 11.23 3.93
N PHE A 115 -28.03 10.34 4.73
CA PHE A 115 -27.92 8.94 4.39
C PHE A 115 -29.32 8.34 4.40
N THR A 116 -29.82 7.96 3.23
CA THR A 116 -31.00 7.10 3.15
C THR A 116 -30.65 5.76 3.79
N LYS A 117 -31.23 5.47 4.95
CA LYS A 117 -31.10 4.21 5.69
C LYS A 117 -31.40 3.06 4.71
N GLY A 118 -30.38 2.31 4.27
CA GLY A 118 -30.58 1.10 3.46
C GLY A 118 -29.48 0.69 2.47
N SER A 119 -28.48 1.53 2.13
CA SER A 119 -27.52 1.19 1.06
C SER A 119 -26.12 0.77 1.51
N PHE A 120 -25.90 0.58 2.81
CA PHE A 120 -24.58 0.21 3.32
C PHE A 120 -24.41 -1.30 3.27
N PHE A 121 -23.56 -1.73 2.33
CA PHE A 121 -22.84 -2.99 2.39
C PHE A 121 -23.71 -4.26 2.20
N LYS A 122 -23.70 -4.81 0.98
CA LYS A 122 -24.02 -6.23 0.79
C LYS A 122 -22.73 -7.03 1.01
N PRO A 123 -22.59 -7.85 2.08
CA PRO A 123 -21.45 -8.73 2.21
C PRO A 123 -21.44 -9.73 1.04
N GLY A 124 -20.31 -9.86 0.36
CA GLY A 124 -20.17 -10.67 -0.87
C GLY A 124 -20.40 -12.18 -0.69
N GLY A 125 -20.69 -12.65 0.52
CA GLY A 125 -20.93 -14.07 0.83
C GLY A 125 -22.38 -14.54 0.70
N LEU A 126 -23.38 -13.63 0.69
CA LEU A 126 -24.81 -14.02 0.69
C LEU A 126 -25.50 -13.89 -0.69
N SER A 127 -24.76 -13.65 -1.76
CA SER A 127 -25.32 -13.36 -3.10
C SER A 127 -25.73 -14.59 -3.92
N ILE A 128 -25.72 -15.78 -3.32
CA ILE A 128 -26.09 -17.06 -3.97
C ILE A 128 -27.62 -17.26 -3.97
N PHE A 129 -28.37 -16.66 -3.04
CA PHE A 129 -29.82 -16.87 -2.89
C PHE A 129 -30.68 -15.58 -2.96
N GLY A 130 -30.29 -14.58 -3.75
CA GLY A 130 -31.02 -13.30 -3.74
C GLY A 130 -30.95 -12.49 -5.04
N SER A 131 -32.07 -12.52 -5.75
CA SER A 131 -32.62 -11.50 -6.68
C SER A 131 -31.91 -11.26 -8.01
N LYS A 132 -32.70 -11.37 -9.08
CA LYS A 132 -32.39 -11.07 -10.49
C LYS A 132 -32.29 -9.56 -10.82
N ASP A 133 -32.16 -8.68 -9.83
CA ASP A 133 -32.02 -7.22 -10.00
C ASP A 133 -30.56 -6.74 -9.97
N LYS A 134 -29.67 -7.46 -10.67
CA LYS A 134 -28.21 -7.25 -10.56
C LYS A 134 -27.60 -6.22 -11.53
N GLN A 135 -28.38 -5.53 -12.38
CA GLN A 135 -27.79 -4.78 -13.51
C GLN A 135 -27.73 -3.24 -13.41
N GLN A 136 -28.27 -2.57 -12.38
CA GLN A 136 -28.36 -1.09 -12.42
C GLN A 136 -27.90 -0.34 -11.15
N ALA A 137 -27.22 -1.01 -10.21
CA ALA A 137 -26.68 -0.31 -9.04
C ALA A 137 -25.42 0.50 -9.42
N LYS A 138 -25.59 1.80 -9.68
CA LYS A 138 -24.48 2.72 -9.94
C LYS A 138 -23.50 2.74 -8.75
N PRO A 139 -22.18 2.55 -8.96
CA PRO A 139 -21.23 2.45 -7.85
C PRO A 139 -21.11 3.78 -7.09
N ASN A 140 -21.23 3.75 -5.76
CA ASN A 140 -21.12 4.96 -4.92
C ASN A 140 -19.66 5.40 -4.66
N THR A 141 -18.69 4.68 -5.21
CA THR A 141 -17.26 4.93 -5.00
C THR A 141 -16.47 4.62 -6.25
N VAL A 142 -15.56 5.52 -6.62
CA VAL A 142 -14.57 5.30 -7.67
C VAL A 142 -13.19 5.28 -7.03
N LYS A 143 -12.40 4.24 -7.31
CA LYS A 143 -10.99 4.15 -6.89
C LYS A 143 -10.10 4.12 -8.12
N ALA A 144 -9.07 4.94 -8.14
CA ALA A 144 -8.08 4.96 -9.20
C ALA A 144 -6.68 5.07 -8.60
N THR A 145 -5.81 4.14 -8.95
CA THR A 145 -4.39 4.19 -8.61
C THR A 145 -3.61 4.70 -9.81
N ARG A 146 -2.78 5.73 -9.60
CA ARG A 146 -1.93 6.32 -10.65
C ARG A 146 -0.50 6.39 -10.16
N ILE A 147 0.43 5.97 -11.01
CA ILE A 147 1.86 6.18 -10.74
C ILE A 147 2.15 7.64 -11.08
N ILE A 148 2.56 8.41 -10.07
CA ILE A 148 2.78 9.85 -10.21
C ILE A 148 4.25 10.22 -10.34
N ILE A 149 5.16 9.36 -9.85
CA ILE A 149 6.62 9.53 -9.97
C ILE A 149 7.21 8.19 -10.42
N LYS A 150 8.01 8.20 -11.49
CA LYS A 150 8.69 7.01 -12.05
C LYS A 150 10.21 7.12 -12.02
N ASP A 151 10.76 8.33 -12.15
CA ASP A 151 12.20 8.57 -12.32
C ASP A 151 12.96 8.76 -11.01
N GLY A 152 12.41 8.24 -9.91
CA GLY A 152 12.92 8.46 -8.58
C GLY A 152 12.71 9.87 -8.02
N LEU A 153 12.97 10.00 -6.72
CA LEU A 153 12.91 11.23 -5.96
C LEU A 153 14.01 11.20 -4.89
N LEU A 154 15.03 12.04 -5.07
CA LEU A 154 16.17 12.18 -4.16
C LEU A 154 15.73 12.79 -2.82
N PRO A 155 16.50 12.60 -1.73
CA PRO A 155 16.21 13.24 -0.45
C PRO A 155 16.08 14.76 -0.59
N GLY A 156 14.98 15.33 -0.09
CA GLY A 156 14.69 16.77 -0.19
C GLY A 156 14.14 17.25 -1.54
N GLU A 157 14.22 16.44 -2.59
CA GLU A 157 13.73 16.79 -3.93
C GLU A 157 12.20 16.94 -3.96
N VAL A 158 11.73 17.84 -4.82
CA VAL A 158 10.32 18.12 -5.06
C VAL A 158 10.02 17.92 -6.54
N LYS A 159 9.01 17.09 -6.84
CA LYS A 159 8.53 16.88 -8.21
C LYS A 159 7.04 17.16 -8.31
N ASP A 160 6.64 17.81 -9.39
CA ASP A 160 5.24 18.07 -9.70
C ASP A 160 4.57 16.81 -10.23
N PHE A 161 3.29 16.64 -9.92
CA PHE A 161 2.48 15.56 -10.48
C PHE A 161 1.11 16.07 -10.94
N SER A 162 0.54 15.34 -11.89
CA SER A 162 -0.83 15.51 -12.34
C SER A 162 -1.45 14.14 -12.56
N ALA A 163 -2.55 13.86 -11.85
CA ALA A 163 -3.29 12.60 -11.98
C ALA A 163 -4.71 12.91 -12.47
N ILE A 164 -5.14 12.19 -13.51
CA ILE A 164 -6.47 12.32 -14.09
C ILE A 164 -7.28 11.08 -13.70
N ILE A 165 -8.47 11.33 -13.16
CA ILE A 165 -9.42 10.29 -12.81
C ILE A 165 -10.81 10.61 -13.38
N PRO A 166 -11.58 9.57 -13.76
CA PRO A 166 -12.96 9.78 -14.19
C PRO A 166 -13.80 10.28 -13.00
N TYR A 167 -14.65 11.27 -13.27
CA TYR A 167 -15.59 11.84 -12.32
C TYR A 167 -17.02 11.57 -12.84
N PRO A 168 -17.74 10.58 -12.29
CA PRO A 168 -19.05 10.24 -12.80
C PRO A 168 -20.06 11.39 -12.63
N PRO A 169 -20.92 11.68 -13.64
CA PRO A 169 -21.80 12.84 -13.62
C PRO A 169 -22.90 12.76 -12.56
N TYR A 170 -23.29 11.55 -12.15
CA TYR A 170 -24.31 11.32 -11.11
C TYR A 170 -23.80 11.55 -9.69
N PHE A 171 -22.52 11.84 -9.50
CA PHE A 171 -21.95 12.11 -8.19
C PHE A 171 -22.34 13.52 -7.70
N LYS A 172 -23.01 13.59 -6.56
CA LYS A 172 -23.38 14.82 -5.83
C LYS A 172 -22.63 14.85 -4.49
N ASN A 173 -22.26 16.04 -4.00
CA ASN A 173 -21.52 16.22 -2.72
C ASN A 173 -20.33 15.25 -2.57
N THR A 174 -19.43 15.26 -3.54
CA THR A 174 -18.34 14.27 -3.62
C THR A 174 -17.23 14.57 -2.63
N TYR A 175 -16.85 13.54 -1.87
CA TYR A 175 -15.68 13.56 -1.02
C TYR A 175 -14.50 12.92 -1.74
N LEU A 176 -13.38 13.65 -1.81
CA LEU A 176 -12.11 13.20 -2.36
C LEU A 176 -11.20 12.77 -1.21
N ASN A 177 -10.76 11.52 -1.22
CA ASN A 177 -9.69 11.03 -0.37
C ASN A 177 -8.52 10.55 -1.25
N TYR A 178 -7.29 10.81 -0.82
CA TYR A 178 -6.10 10.36 -1.52
C TYR A 178 -5.06 9.83 -0.55
N LYS A 179 -4.34 8.78 -0.98
CA LYS A 179 -3.25 8.16 -0.23
C LYS A 179 -2.02 8.04 -1.12
N LEU A 180 -0.89 8.51 -0.60
CA LEU A 180 0.40 8.40 -1.26
C LEU A 180 1.13 7.15 -0.77
N TYR A 181 1.58 6.32 -1.70
CA TYR A 181 2.42 5.15 -1.46
C TYR A 181 3.73 5.32 -2.22
N CYS A 182 4.86 5.29 -1.53
CA CYS A 182 6.17 5.46 -2.14
C CYS A 182 7.06 4.27 -1.82
N HIS A 183 7.83 3.84 -2.82
CA HIS A 183 8.63 2.62 -2.84
C HIS A 183 9.97 2.85 -3.57
#